data_AF-A0A9D0KKB8-F1
#
_entry.id   AF-A0A9D0KKB8-F1
#
_cell.length_a   1.000
_cell.length_b   1.000
_cell.length_c   1.000
_cell.angle_alpha   90.00
_cell.angle_beta   90.00
_cell.angle_gamma   90.00
#
_symmetry.space_group_name_H-M   'P 1'
#
loop_
_entity.id
_entity.type
_entity.pdbx_description
1 polymer ?
#
loop_
_entity_poly.entity_id
_entity_poly.type
_entity_poly.pdbx_seq_one_letter_code
_entity_poly.pdbx_strand_id
1 'polypeptide(L)'
;MEETQSIESILVADCGTATTKATLVERVEDGYRLVSQAQALTTRRPPWNDLSVGVVQAIAGLEKVTGRSLYTQGRVMVPQSGLTGVDAFGVVLSAAAPLRVVLAGLVREMSLESGRRAAAGTYATIEAILSREGALRSPQEGWARTIRQTAPDVVLLVGGVNGGAQRPVIELAEAVALAASMMPQERRPTVIYAGNNDVRAQVAKLLGAVTKVITVDNVRPEAQTEHLGPVQSALEELYREKRLHRAPGIETLSAWSRLPIVPAATAFGRVVDFLWHREGHQERGVLGLDLGAGTTTVASTFEGRRYLTVYEHGIADDLACWMEERGLDAIRRWLPIDPDEETVREHLHAMAQYPASHPESTIELWIHLAAARELLRSALEVAQSTWRVGTAAFSEESYRPRLDPIIVSGGGLVHIPQPGRILLAVLDALEPVGVSTILLDRDQVVPALGAMATIKPLAAAAALDGDALMPLGTVITPVGRGRRGEVVMRMRVTYEDGSVLDIEPKYGQLEVCPLAAGQRATLNLRVNRRFDIGLGPGRGGKVEVIGGLVGLVIDARGRPLILPQDPDKRRRHLRRWFWDLGG
;
A
#
# COMPACT_ATOMS: atom_id res chain seq x y z
N MET A 1 9.33 43.30 -2.93
CA MET A 1 9.81 41.99 -2.47
C MET A 1 8.74 41.48 -1.53
N GLU A 2 7.86 40.58 -1.97
CA GLU A 2 7.04 39.82 -1.04
C GLU A 2 7.99 38.93 -0.24
N GLU A 3 8.09 39.16 1.07
CA GLU A 3 8.79 38.26 1.97
C GLU A 3 8.12 36.89 1.85
N THR A 4 8.88 35.90 1.37
CA THR A 4 8.43 34.51 1.36
C THR A 4 8.19 34.10 2.81
N GLN A 5 6.93 34.08 3.23
CA GLN A 5 6.53 33.72 4.58
C GLN A 5 7.17 32.36 4.94
N SER A 6 8.03 32.33 5.97
CA SER A 6 8.68 31.10 6.38
C SER A 6 7.64 30.16 6.99
N ILE A 7 7.34 29.05 6.32
CA ILE A 7 6.43 28.02 6.84
C ILE A 7 7.11 27.36 8.04
N GLU A 8 6.67 27.62 9.26
CA GLU A 8 7.23 27.04 10.50
C GLU A 8 6.33 25.97 11.09
N SER A 9 5.02 26.04 10.85
CA SER A 9 4.04 25.04 11.30
C SER A 9 3.17 24.50 10.16
N ILE A 10 2.97 23.20 10.14
CA ILE A 10 2.19 22.50 9.10
C ILE A 10 1.21 21.55 9.79
N LEU A 11 -0.08 21.76 9.54
CA LEU A 11 -1.15 20.84 9.93
C LEU A 11 -1.54 20.00 8.72
N VAL A 12 -1.60 18.69 8.88
CA VAL A 12 -2.11 17.78 7.85
C VAL A 12 -3.28 16.99 8.39
N ALA A 13 -4.43 17.08 7.71
CA ALA A 13 -5.58 16.22 7.95
C ALA A 13 -5.53 15.01 7.00
N ASP A 14 -5.39 13.81 7.56
CA ASP A 14 -5.49 12.54 6.83
C ASP A 14 -6.88 11.93 7.03
N CYS A 15 -7.72 12.02 6.00
CA CYS A 15 -9.08 11.53 5.98
C CYS A 15 -9.12 10.09 5.41
N GLY A 16 -8.89 9.12 6.29
CA GLY A 16 -8.96 7.68 5.98
C GLY A 16 -10.39 7.14 5.95
N THR A 17 -10.58 5.91 5.46
CA THR A 17 -11.90 5.25 5.36
C THR A 17 -12.62 5.10 6.70
N ALA A 18 -11.89 4.84 7.78
CA ALA A 18 -12.42 4.57 9.12
C ALA A 18 -12.08 5.68 10.13
N THR A 19 -10.85 6.20 10.07
CA THR A 19 -10.34 7.22 11.00
C THR A 19 -9.81 8.43 10.25
N THR A 20 -10.00 9.60 10.84
CA THR A 20 -9.46 10.88 10.39
C THR A 20 -8.40 11.33 11.40
N LYS A 21 -7.21 11.66 10.93
CA LYS A 21 -6.07 12.07 11.77
C LYS A 21 -5.67 13.51 11.48
N ALA A 22 -5.36 14.28 12.52
CA ALA A 22 -4.78 15.61 12.43
C ALA A 22 -3.36 15.56 12.97
N THR A 23 -2.38 15.82 12.10
CA THR A 23 -0.93 15.73 12.40
C THR A 23 -0.32 17.12 12.35
N LEU A 24 0.29 17.56 13.45
CA LEU A 24 0.99 18.84 13.54
C LEU A 24 2.50 18.63 13.50
N VAL A 25 3.14 19.23 12.51
CA VAL A 25 4.60 19.26 12.36
C VAL A 25 5.07 20.70 12.48
N GLU A 26 6.07 20.94 13.32
CA GLU A 26 6.60 22.29 13.53
C GLU A 26 8.12 22.30 13.49
N ARG A 27 8.67 23.47 13.17
CA ARG A 27 10.09 23.76 13.29
C ARG A 27 10.44 23.98 14.76
N VAL A 28 11.31 23.14 15.29
CA VAL A 28 12.02 23.32 16.55
C VAL A 28 13.49 23.64 16.27
N GLU A 29 14.30 23.90 17.32
CA GLU A 29 15.71 24.35 17.18
C GLU A 29 16.52 23.49 16.20
N ASP A 30 16.37 22.16 16.23
CA ASP A 30 17.15 21.21 15.42
C ASP A 30 16.51 20.82 14.07
N GLY A 31 15.35 21.37 13.70
CA GLY A 31 14.63 21.02 12.47
C GLY A 31 13.14 20.80 12.66
N TYR A 32 12.48 20.16 11.69
CA TYR A 32 11.05 19.86 11.80
C TYR A 32 10.81 18.59 12.60
N ARG A 33 9.85 18.61 13.52
CA ARG A 33 9.43 17.42 14.27
C ARG A 33 7.92 17.28 14.29
N LEU A 34 7.47 16.04 14.40
CA LEU A 34 6.10 15.71 14.77
C LEU A 34 5.86 16.20 16.21
N VAL A 35 5.02 17.22 16.37
CA VAL A 35 4.72 17.81 17.68
C VAL A 35 3.62 17.02 18.39
N SER A 36 2.53 16.76 17.66
CA SER A 36 1.40 16.01 18.20
C SER A 36 0.51 15.50 17.06
N GLN A 37 -0.23 14.45 17.35
CA GLN A 37 -1.30 13.94 16.51
C GLN A 37 -2.55 13.69 17.35
N ALA A 38 -3.71 13.84 16.73
CA ALA A 38 -4.97 13.39 17.28
C ALA A 38 -5.81 12.70 16.20
N GLN A 39 -6.75 11.85 16.61
CA GLN A 39 -7.62 11.11 15.71
C GLN A 39 -9.08 11.17 16.12
N ALA A 40 -9.96 11.02 15.14
CA ALA A 40 -11.42 10.89 15.29
C ALA A 40 -11.96 9.86 14.29
N LEU A 41 -13.22 9.47 14.44
CA LEU A 41 -13.91 8.64 13.44
C LEU A 41 -14.13 9.45 12.16
N THR A 42 -13.98 8.79 11.01
CA THR A 42 -14.29 9.40 9.72
C THR A 42 -15.79 9.52 9.53
N THR A 43 -16.25 10.72 9.19
CA THR A 43 -17.66 11.10 9.07
C THR A 43 -18.20 11.09 7.63
N ARG A 44 -17.62 10.24 6.76
CA ARG A 44 -17.96 10.12 5.32
C ARG A 44 -19.32 9.48 5.02
N ARG A 45 -19.91 8.81 6.01
CA ARG A 45 -21.20 8.10 5.93
C ARG A 45 -22.23 8.83 6.80
N PRO A 46 -23.55 8.57 6.62
CA PRO A 46 -24.57 9.04 7.55
C PRO A 46 -24.22 8.69 9.01
N PRO A 47 -24.64 9.50 10.00
CA PRO A 47 -25.58 10.62 9.88
C PRO A 47 -24.94 11.93 9.39
N TRP A 48 -23.61 12.07 9.42
CA TRP A 48 -22.95 13.32 9.02
C TRP A 48 -22.83 13.49 7.52
N ASN A 49 -22.30 12.47 6.84
CA ASN A 49 -21.97 12.55 5.42
C ASN A 49 -21.18 13.82 5.06
N ASP A 50 -20.17 14.14 5.87
CA ASP A 50 -19.30 15.32 5.75
C ASP A 50 -17.96 15.04 6.44
N LEU A 51 -16.87 14.94 5.68
CA LEU A 51 -15.52 14.68 6.19
C LEU A 51 -14.98 15.79 7.10
N SER A 52 -15.41 17.03 6.91
CA SER A 52 -14.90 18.17 7.69
C SER A 52 -15.24 18.06 9.17
N VAL A 53 -16.34 17.38 9.52
CA VAL A 53 -16.72 17.10 10.92
C VAL A 53 -15.65 16.26 11.62
N GLY A 54 -15.20 15.16 10.99
CA GLY A 54 -14.14 14.31 11.52
C GLY A 54 -12.80 15.07 11.65
N VAL A 55 -12.50 15.96 10.69
CA VAL A 55 -11.31 16.83 10.76
C VAL A 55 -11.39 17.79 11.95
N VAL A 56 -12.52 18.46 12.16
CA VAL A 56 -12.72 19.36 13.31
C VAL A 56 -12.62 18.61 14.63
N GLN A 57 -13.16 17.40 14.72
CA GLN A 57 -13.05 16.57 15.92
C GLN A 57 -11.60 16.16 16.21
N ALA A 58 -10.84 15.76 15.18
CA ALA A 58 -9.42 15.45 15.33
C ALA A 58 -8.62 16.70 15.74
N ILE A 59 -8.89 17.86 15.13
CA ILE A 59 -8.27 19.13 15.52
C ILE A 59 -8.59 19.48 16.97
N ALA A 60 -9.84 19.33 17.42
CA ALA A 60 -10.20 19.60 18.82
C ALA A 60 -9.43 18.71 19.82
N GLY A 61 -9.11 17.46 19.43
CA GLY A 61 -8.20 16.61 20.21
C GLY A 61 -6.78 17.17 20.27
N LEU A 62 -6.28 17.68 19.13
CA LEU A 62 -4.96 18.28 19.01
C LEU A 62 -4.84 19.60 19.80
N GLU A 63 -5.86 20.46 19.78
CA GLU A 63 -5.92 21.71 20.55
C GLU A 63 -5.87 21.44 22.07
N LYS A 64 -6.52 20.37 22.54
CA LYS A 64 -6.47 19.97 23.97
C LYS A 64 -5.07 19.57 24.43
N VAL A 65 -4.29 18.93 23.55
CA VAL A 65 -2.92 18.46 23.87
C VAL A 65 -1.92 19.61 23.76
N THR A 66 -2.04 20.44 22.72
CA THR A 66 -1.06 21.47 22.39
C THR A 66 -1.33 22.82 23.07
N GLY A 67 -2.57 23.08 23.48
CA GLY A 67 -3.01 24.40 23.96
C GLY A 67 -3.07 25.47 22.87
N ARG A 68 -2.84 25.10 21.60
CA ARG A 68 -2.86 25.98 20.44
C ARG A 68 -4.27 26.02 19.85
N SER A 69 -4.77 27.21 19.50
CA SER A 69 -6.07 27.33 18.82
C SER A 69 -5.87 27.21 17.32
N LEU A 70 -6.31 26.09 16.74
CA LEU A 70 -6.14 25.74 15.33
C LEU A 70 -7.42 26.00 14.53
N TYR A 71 -8.59 25.86 15.14
CA TYR A 71 -9.90 26.04 14.51
C TYR A 71 -10.74 27.08 15.25
N THR A 72 -11.10 28.17 14.58
CA THR A 72 -11.99 29.20 15.13
C THR A 72 -12.81 29.84 14.01
N GLN A 73 -13.94 30.45 14.36
CA GLN A 73 -14.84 31.10 13.40
C GLN A 73 -15.27 30.18 12.24
N GLY A 74 -15.36 28.87 12.48
CA GLY A 74 -15.79 27.90 11.47
C GLY A 74 -14.71 27.50 10.44
N ARG A 75 -13.42 27.79 10.69
CA ARG A 75 -12.33 27.43 9.79
C ARG A 75 -11.01 27.14 10.49
N VAL A 76 -10.14 26.42 9.80
CA VAL A 76 -8.72 26.31 10.18
C VAL A 76 -8.05 27.66 9.98
N MET A 77 -7.29 28.11 10.97
CA MET A 77 -6.62 29.41 10.93
C MET A 77 -5.28 29.28 10.20
N VAL A 78 -5.15 30.02 9.09
CA VAL A 78 -3.92 30.11 8.28
C VAL A 78 -3.76 31.56 7.81
N PRO A 79 -2.59 32.22 7.97
CA PRO A 79 -1.34 31.72 8.54
C PRO A 79 -1.35 31.66 10.08
N GLN A 80 -0.23 31.21 10.67
CA GLN A 80 -0.01 31.25 12.12
C GLN A 80 0.06 32.70 12.63
N SER A 81 -0.49 32.94 13.81
CA SER A 81 -0.33 34.18 14.59
C SER A 81 -0.22 33.85 16.08
N GLY A 82 1.00 33.90 16.63
CA GLY A 82 1.26 33.50 18.01
C GLY A 82 0.91 32.02 18.24
N LEU A 83 0.04 31.74 19.22
CA LEU A 83 -0.49 30.41 19.53
C LEU A 83 -1.81 30.09 18.79
N THR A 84 -2.06 30.75 17.65
CA THR A 84 -3.25 30.54 16.83
C THR A 84 -2.89 30.18 15.39
N GLY A 85 -3.61 29.23 14.80
CA GLY A 85 -3.48 28.80 13.40
C GLY A 85 -2.25 27.97 13.11
N VAL A 86 -1.91 27.83 11.83
CA VAL A 86 -0.67 27.21 11.29
C VAL A 86 -0.29 27.90 9.98
N ASP A 87 0.95 27.76 9.51
CA ASP A 87 1.39 28.39 8.27
C ASP A 87 0.91 27.66 7.01
N ALA A 88 0.71 26.34 7.12
CA ALA A 88 0.15 25.54 6.05
C ALA A 88 -0.83 24.50 6.59
N PHE A 89 -1.95 24.31 5.88
CA PHE A 89 -2.89 23.23 6.11
C PHE A 89 -2.98 22.38 4.84
N GLY A 90 -2.71 21.08 4.98
CA GLY A 90 -2.80 20.09 3.91
C GLY A 90 -3.85 19.02 4.19
N VAL A 91 -4.40 18.43 3.14
CA VAL A 91 -5.40 17.36 3.24
C VAL A 91 -4.96 16.15 2.43
N VAL A 92 -4.98 15.00 3.09
CA VAL A 92 -4.77 13.67 2.51
C VAL A 92 -6.09 12.91 2.55
N LEU A 93 -6.42 12.18 1.49
CA LEU A 93 -7.73 11.54 1.36
C LEU A 93 -7.62 10.14 0.75
N SER A 94 -8.19 9.15 1.45
CA SER A 94 -8.49 7.81 0.92
C SER A 94 -9.94 7.38 1.15
N ALA A 95 -10.73 8.16 1.90
CA ALA A 95 -12.14 7.89 2.19
C ALA A 95 -13.10 8.02 0.99
N ALA A 96 -12.64 8.57 -0.15
CA ALA A 96 -13.45 8.71 -1.35
C ALA A 96 -13.55 7.38 -2.12
N ALA A 97 -14.72 7.08 -2.68
CA ALA A 97 -14.93 5.88 -3.48
C ALA A 97 -13.99 5.84 -4.70
N PRO A 98 -13.45 4.67 -5.08
CA PRO A 98 -12.57 4.52 -6.24
C PRO A 98 -13.29 4.85 -7.56
N LEU A 99 -12.52 5.16 -8.61
CA LEU A 99 -13.05 5.30 -9.96
C LEU A 99 -13.61 3.97 -10.46
N ARG A 100 -14.82 3.98 -11.04
CA ARG A 100 -15.37 2.79 -11.68
C ARG A 100 -14.91 2.75 -13.13
N VAL A 101 -14.19 1.70 -13.50
CA VAL A 101 -13.54 1.53 -14.80
C VAL A 101 -14.12 0.32 -15.51
N VAL A 102 -14.47 0.50 -16.80
CA VAL A 102 -14.60 -0.63 -17.72
C VAL A 102 -13.33 -0.71 -18.55
N LEU A 103 -12.65 -1.85 -18.49
CA LEU A 103 -11.43 -2.10 -19.25
C LEU A 103 -11.79 -2.78 -20.57
N ALA A 104 -11.52 -2.11 -21.68
CA ALA A 104 -11.78 -2.64 -23.03
C ALA A 104 -10.47 -2.89 -23.77
N GLY A 105 -10.29 -4.07 -24.34
CA GLY A 105 -9.07 -4.42 -25.04
C GLY A 105 -9.16 -5.68 -25.88
N LEU A 106 -8.06 -5.98 -26.59
CA LEU A 106 -8.06 -7.05 -27.59
C LEU A 106 -7.71 -8.41 -27.02
N VAL A 107 -6.50 -8.53 -26.44
CA VAL A 107 -5.90 -9.79 -26.00
C VAL A 107 -5.82 -9.78 -24.48
N ARG A 108 -6.35 -10.83 -23.84
CA ARG A 108 -6.40 -10.95 -22.38
C ARG A 108 -5.00 -10.95 -21.80
N GLU A 109 -4.14 -11.85 -22.26
CA GLU A 109 -2.81 -12.09 -21.70
C GLU A 109 -1.77 -11.01 -22.05
N MET A 110 -2.17 -9.94 -22.77
CA MET A 110 -1.27 -8.86 -23.17
C MET A 110 -1.79 -7.47 -22.79
N SER A 111 -2.57 -6.85 -23.67
CA SER A 111 -2.98 -5.45 -23.50
C SER A 111 -3.94 -5.25 -22.33
N LEU A 112 -4.85 -6.20 -22.11
CA LEU A 112 -5.78 -6.16 -20.98
C LEU A 112 -5.03 -6.31 -19.65
N GLU A 113 -4.10 -7.26 -19.53
CA GLU A 113 -3.26 -7.37 -18.32
C GLU A 113 -2.41 -6.13 -18.07
N SER A 114 -1.90 -5.47 -19.12
CA SER A 114 -1.17 -4.20 -18.98
C SER A 114 -2.10 -3.07 -18.48
N GLY A 115 -3.33 -3.01 -19.01
CA GLY A 115 -4.36 -2.08 -18.53
C GLY A 115 -4.79 -2.35 -17.08
N ARG A 116 -4.91 -3.62 -16.69
CA ARG A 116 -5.21 -4.04 -15.31
C ARG A 116 -4.11 -3.62 -14.35
N ARG A 117 -2.84 -3.85 -14.70
CA ARG A 117 -1.68 -3.39 -13.92
C ARG A 117 -1.62 -1.85 -13.80
N ALA A 118 -1.95 -1.13 -14.86
CA ALA A 118 -2.02 0.32 -14.81
C ALA A 118 -3.13 0.81 -13.86
N ALA A 119 -4.34 0.24 -13.95
CA ALA A 119 -5.45 0.60 -13.07
C ALA A 119 -5.16 0.30 -11.61
N ALA A 120 -4.57 -0.87 -11.31
CA ALA A 120 -4.19 -1.30 -9.96
C ALA A 120 -3.18 -0.35 -9.29
N GLY A 121 -2.48 0.51 -10.03
CA GLY A 121 -1.60 1.54 -9.45
C GLY A 121 -2.31 2.80 -8.98
N THR A 122 -3.64 2.84 -9.05
CA THR A 122 -4.48 4.02 -8.74
C THR A 122 -5.73 3.60 -7.97
N TYR A 123 -6.48 4.55 -7.43
CA TYR A 123 -7.79 4.29 -6.81
C TYR A 123 -8.86 4.02 -7.89
N ALA A 124 -8.81 2.86 -8.53
CA ALA A 124 -9.67 2.50 -9.66
C ALA A 124 -10.08 1.02 -9.66
N THR A 125 -11.39 0.79 -9.72
CA THR A 125 -12.05 -0.53 -9.71
C THR A 125 -12.46 -0.94 -11.11
N ILE A 126 -11.99 -2.10 -11.54
CA ILE A 126 -12.39 -2.68 -12.83
C ILE A 126 -13.69 -3.47 -12.64
N GLU A 127 -14.79 -2.88 -13.08
CA GLU A 127 -16.14 -3.44 -12.91
C GLU A 127 -16.54 -4.40 -14.03
N ALA A 128 -15.92 -4.25 -15.20
CA ALA A 128 -16.07 -5.17 -16.31
C ALA A 128 -14.87 -5.15 -17.24
N ILE A 129 -14.60 -6.29 -17.86
CA ILE A 129 -13.58 -6.43 -18.91
C ILE A 129 -14.27 -6.80 -20.22
N LEU A 130 -14.03 -5.98 -21.25
CA LEU A 130 -14.50 -6.22 -22.61
C LEU A 130 -13.32 -6.74 -23.43
N SER A 131 -13.44 -7.97 -23.92
CA SER A 131 -12.43 -8.64 -24.76
C SER A 131 -13.07 -9.16 -26.04
N ARG A 132 -12.28 -9.15 -27.12
CA ARG A 132 -12.66 -9.76 -28.40
C ARG A 132 -12.45 -11.27 -28.44
N GLU A 133 -11.71 -11.83 -27.49
CA GLU A 133 -11.53 -13.28 -27.34
C GLU A 133 -12.78 -13.91 -26.70
N GLY A 134 -13.67 -14.41 -27.57
CA GLY A 134 -14.89 -15.11 -27.20
C GLY A 134 -15.89 -15.17 -28.35
N ALA A 135 -16.43 -16.35 -28.64
CA ALA A 135 -17.40 -16.56 -29.71
C ALA A 135 -18.79 -16.05 -29.30
N LEU A 136 -19.09 -14.77 -29.53
CA LEU A 136 -20.47 -14.27 -29.48
C LEU A 136 -20.78 -13.48 -30.76
N ARG A 137 -21.89 -13.88 -31.40
CA ARG A 137 -22.52 -13.16 -32.50
C ARG A 137 -22.98 -11.80 -31.97
N SER A 138 -22.61 -10.73 -32.67
CA SER A 138 -22.75 -9.30 -32.30
C SER A 138 -22.02 -8.86 -31.01
N PRO A 139 -20.68 -8.82 -31.02
CA PRO A 139 -19.90 -8.36 -29.87
C PRO A 139 -20.18 -6.89 -29.49
N GLN A 140 -20.50 -6.03 -30.46
CA GLN A 140 -20.68 -4.59 -30.24
C GLN A 140 -21.90 -4.25 -29.37
N GLU A 141 -23.07 -4.84 -29.62
CA GLU A 141 -24.27 -4.59 -28.82
C GLU A 141 -24.14 -5.11 -27.39
N GLY A 142 -23.50 -6.27 -27.23
CA GLY A 142 -23.20 -6.85 -25.92
C GLY A 142 -22.28 -5.94 -25.10
N TRP A 143 -21.18 -5.49 -25.69
CA TRP A 143 -20.25 -4.54 -25.06
C TRP A 143 -20.93 -3.22 -24.73
N ALA A 144 -21.70 -2.66 -25.66
CA ALA A 144 -22.41 -1.41 -25.43
C ALA A 144 -23.42 -1.53 -24.29
N ARG A 145 -24.12 -2.67 -24.21
CA ARG A 145 -25.04 -2.99 -23.11
C ARG A 145 -24.30 -3.09 -21.78
N THR A 146 -23.16 -3.77 -21.71
CA THR A 146 -22.33 -3.88 -20.50
C THR A 146 -21.91 -2.49 -20.02
N ILE A 147 -21.35 -1.64 -20.89
CA ILE A 147 -20.95 -0.27 -20.52
C ILE A 147 -22.14 0.52 -19.98
N ARG A 148 -23.31 0.44 -20.63
CA ARG A 148 -24.51 1.16 -20.21
C ARG A 148 -25.04 0.67 -18.86
N GLN A 149 -25.02 -0.64 -18.61
CA GLN A 149 -25.48 -1.26 -17.37
C GLN A 149 -24.54 -0.96 -16.21
N THR A 150 -23.23 -1.08 -16.43
CA THR A 150 -22.21 -0.75 -15.44
C THR A 150 -22.21 0.75 -15.14
N ALA A 151 -22.46 1.60 -16.15
CA ALA A 151 -22.39 3.05 -16.06
C ALA A 151 -21.08 3.54 -15.38
N PRO A 152 -19.90 3.22 -15.96
CA PRO A 152 -18.61 3.53 -15.36
C PRO A 152 -18.30 5.03 -15.42
N ASP A 153 -17.35 5.48 -14.60
CA ASP A 153 -16.80 6.83 -14.70
C ASP A 153 -15.83 6.94 -15.88
N VAL A 154 -15.13 5.84 -16.17
CA VAL A 154 -14.07 5.73 -17.17
C VAL A 154 -14.22 4.46 -17.99
N VAL A 155 -14.02 4.57 -19.30
CA VAL A 155 -13.70 3.40 -20.15
C VAL A 155 -12.22 3.50 -20.50
N LEU A 156 -11.42 2.52 -20.06
CA LEU A 156 -10.01 2.41 -20.42
C LEU A 156 -9.91 1.52 -21.66
N LEU A 157 -9.73 2.14 -22.82
CA LEU A 157 -9.57 1.45 -24.10
C LEU A 157 -8.08 1.26 -24.40
N VAL A 158 -7.64 0.01 -24.27
CA VAL A 158 -6.28 -0.46 -24.57
C VAL A 158 -6.31 -1.39 -25.77
N GLY A 159 -5.15 -1.72 -26.34
CA GLY A 159 -5.07 -2.77 -27.35
C GLY A 159 -4.33 -2.38 -28.62
N GLY A 160 -3.70 -3.39 -29.21
CA GLY A 160 -2.78 -3.25 -30.33
C GLY A 160 -1.44 -2.69 -29.86
N VAL A 161 -0.35 -3.34 -30.24
CA VAL A 161 0.97 -2.70 -30.25
C VAL A 161 0.98 -1.58 -31.29
N ASN A 162 1.94 -0.66 -31.23
CA ASN A 162 2.10 0.36 -32.27
C ASN A 162 2.45 -0.32 -33.60
N GLY A 163 1.83 0.09 -34.71
CA GLY A 163 1.95 -0.62 -35.99
C GLY A 163 1.10 -1.91 -36.08
N GLY A 164 0.34 -2.24 -35.03
CA GLY A 164 -0.39 -3.50 -34.90
C GLY A 164 -1.85 -3.41 -35.33
N ALA A 165 -2.71 -4.15 -34.63
CA ALA A 165 -4.13 -4.24 -34.94
C ALA A 165 -4.84 -2.87 -34.95
N GLN A 166 -5.60 -2.60 -36.01
CA GLN A 166 -6.33 -1.33 -36.20
C GLN A 166 -7.85 -1.54 -36.13
N ARG A 167 -8.42 -2.29 -37.08
CA ARG A 167 -9.86 -2.60 -37.16
C ARG A 167 -10.47 -3.11 -35.85
N PRO A 168 -9.85 -4.05 -35.11
CA PRO A 168 -10.39 -4.53 -33.85
C PRO A 168 -10.51 -3.43 -32.77
N VAL A 169 -9.57 -2.49 -32.75
CA VAL A 169 -9.56 -1.36 -31.81
C VAL A 169 -10.69 -0.38 -32.17
N ILE A 170 -10.90 -0.15 -33.46
CA ILE A 170 -11.99 0.70 -33.96
C ILE A 170 -13.34 0.07 -33.63
N GLU A 171 -13.52 -1.23 -33.81
CA GLU A 171 -14.75 -1.96 -33.45
C GLU A 171 -15.12 -1.82 -31.96
N LEU A 172 -14.13 -1.85 -31.07
CA LEU A 172 -14.32 -1.57 -29.64
C LEU A 172 -14.70 -0.11 -29.41
N ALA A 173 -14.03 0.84 -30.07
CA ALA A 173 -14.34 2.26 -29.96
C ALA A 173 -15.77 2.57 -30.45
N GLU A 174 -16.23 1.92 -31.52
CA GLU A 174 -17.61 2.01 -32.01
C GLU A 174 -18.63 1.54 -30.97
N ALA A 175 -18.35 0.42 -30.28
CA ALA A 175 -19.21 -0.08 -29.21
C ALA A 175 -19.27 0.89 -28.01
N VAL A 176 -18.13 1.50 -27.65
CA VAL A 176 -18.08 2.54 -26.61
C VAL A 176 -18.87 3.78 -27.04
N ALA A 177 -18.77 4.20 -28.30
CA ALA A 177 -19.51 5.33 -28.83
C ALA A 177 -21.02 5.07 -28.84
N LEU A 178 -21.44 3.86 -29.24
CA LEU A 178 -22.83 3.44 -29.20
C LEU A 178 -23.37 3.44 -27.76
N ALA A 179 -22.61 2.92 -26.80
CA ALA A 179 -23.01 2.97 -25.40
C ALA A 179 -23.19 4.42 -24.91
N ALA A 180 -22.21 5.28 -25.16
CA ALA A 180 -22.22 6.67 -24.71
C ALA A 180 -23.35 7.49 -25.35
N SER A 181 -23.68 7.25 -26.63
CA SER A 181 -24.76 7.97 -27.32
C SER A 181 -26.15 7.64 -26.74
N MET A 182 -26.32 6.44 -26.18
CA MET A 182 -27.53 5.98 -25.49
C MET A 182 -27.60 6.43 -24.02
N MET A 183 -26.58 7.14 -23.51
CA MET A 183 -26.53 7.63 -22.13
C MET A 183 -26.77 9.14 -22.05
N PRO A 184 -27.43 9.62 -20.97
CA PRO A 184 -27.49 11.05 -20.66
C PRO A 184 -26.10 11.66 -20.58
N GLN A 185 -25.93 12.90 -21.04
CA GLN A 185 -24.62 13.54 -21.21
C GLN A 185 -23.81 13.54 -19.91
N GLU A 186 -24.46 13.74 -18.76
CA GLU A 186 -23.86 13.82 -17.42
C GLU A 186 -23.37 12.46 -16.92
N ARG A 187 -23.89 11.36 -17.50
CA ARG A 187 -23.54 9.98 -17.14
C ARG A 187 -22.58 9.33 -18.13
N ARG A 188 -22.18 10.02 -19.20
CA ARG A 188 -21.27 9.46 -20.20
C ARG A 188 -19.88 9.25 -19.58
N PRO A 189 -19.27 8.06 -19.75
CA PRO A 189 -17.93 7.82 -19.24
C PRO A 189 -16.90 8.65 -20.00
N THR A 190 -15.85 9.08 -19.30
CA THR A 190 -14.66 9.61 -19.97
C THR A 190 -13.87 8.45 -20.55
N VAL A 191 -13.42 8.54 -21.81
CA VAL A 191 -12.63 7.47 -22.41
C VAL A 191 -11.15 7.81 -22.30
N ILE A 192 -10.36 6.91 -21.71
CA ILE A 192 -8.90 6.93 -21.83
C ILE A 192 -8.53 5.99 -22.97
N TYR A 193 -7.88 6.52 -23.99
CA TYR A 193 -7.33 5.71 -25.08
C TYR A 193 -5.82 5.56 -24.94
N ALA A 194 -5.37 4.33 -24.76
CA ALA A 194 -3.97 3.95 -24.53
C ALA A 194 -3.57 2.72 -25.36
N GLY A 195 -4.01 2.69 -26.62
CA GLY A 195 -3.72 1.62 -27.58
C GLY A 195 -2.87 2.08 -28.76
N ASN A 196 -2.91 1.30 -29.85
CA ASN A 196 -2.15 1.53 -31.09
C ASN A 196 -2.18 3.00 -31.57
N ASN A 197 -1.01 3.63 -31.60
CA ASN A 197 -0.89 5.05 -31.98
C ASN A 197 -1.42 5.37 -33.39
N ASP A 198 -1.38 4.42 -34.34
CA ASP A 198 -1.79 4.64 -35.73
C ASP A 198 -3.27 5.01 -35.87
N VAL A 199 -4.12 4.46 -34.99
CA VAL A 199 -5.58 4.71 -35.01
C VAL A 199 -6.01 5.73 -33.96
N ARG A 200 -5.08 6.31 -33.19
CA ARG A 200 -5.36 7.27 -32.12
C ARG A 200 -6.22 8.45 -32.61
N ALA A 201 -5.86 9.04 -33.75
CA ALA A 201 -6.59 10.17 -34.31
C ALA A 201 -8.02 9.79 -34.73
N GLN A 202 -8.20 8.61 -35.32
CA GLN A 202 -9.51 8.10 -35.72
C GLN A 202 -10.40 7.81 -34.50
N VAL A 203 -9.85 7.14 -33.48
CA VAL A 203 -10.57 6.84 -32.23
C VAL A 203 -10.95 8.13 -31.51
N ALA A 204 -10.04 9.11 -31.41
CA ALA A 204 -10.32 10.40 -30.81
C ALA A 204 -11.43 11.16 -31.54
N LYS A 205 -11.43 11.15 -32.88
CA LYS A 205 -12.50 11.77 -33.68
C LYS A 205 -13.85 11.08 -33.48
N LEU A 206 -13.87 9.75 -33.48
CA LEU A 206 -15.10 8.96 -33.34
C LEU A 206 -15.74 9.15 -31.96
N LEU A 207 -14.95 9.03 -30.89
CA LEU A 207 -15.44 9.13 -29.52
C LEU A 207 -15.65 10.57 -29.05
N GLY A 208 -14.83 11.50 -29.54
CA GLY A 208 -14.91 12.93 -29.19
C GLY A 208 -16.21 13.59 -29.63
N ALA A 209 -16.93 13.00 -30.60
CA ALA A 209 -18.26 13.43 -31.00
C ALA A 209 -19.34 13.14 -29.95
N VAL A 210 -19.10 12.21 -29.01
CA VAL A 210 -20.10 11.74 -28.04
C VAL A 210 -19.68 11.92 -26.58
N THR A 211 -18.39 11.88 -26.25
CA THR A 211 -17.89 11.99 -24.87
C THR A 211 -16.48 12.58 -24.78
N LYS A 212 -16.02 12.92 -23.56
CA LYS A 212 -14.65 13.38 -23.29
C LYS A 212 -13.66 12.24 -23.56
N VAL A 213 -12.63 12.51 -24.35
CA VAL A 213 -11.57 11.54 -24.68
C VAL A 213 -10.23 12.09 -24.21
N ILE A 214 -9.46 11.27 -23.50
CA ILE A 214 -8.08 11.53 -23.11
C ILE A 214 -7.21 10.51 -23.84
N THR A 215 -6.32 10.97 -24.71
CA THR A 215 -5.36 10.11 -25.39
C THR A 215 -4.03 10.13 -24.64
N VAL A 216 -3.48 8.96 -24.38
CA VAL A 216 -2.17 8.79 -23.74
C VAL A 216 -1.31 7.82 -24.54
N ASP A 217 -0.04 7.71 -24.17
CA ASP A 217 0.85 6.73 -24.77
C ASP A 217 0.37 5.31 -24.54
N ASN A 218 0.65 4.46 -25.53
CA ASN A 218 0.20 3.07 -25.53
C ASN A 218 0.72 2.37 -24.27
N VAL A 219 -0.17 1.68 -23.55
CA VAL A 219 0.20 0.94 -22.33
C VAL A 219 1.18 -0.20 -22.66
N ARG A 220 1.15 -0.69 -23.90
CA ARG A 220 2.02 -1.75 -24.41
C ARG A 220 2.44 -1.43 -25.86
N PRO A 221 3.40 -0.50 -26.06
CA PRO A 221 3.82 -0.09 -27.39
C PRO A 221 4.40 -1.24 -28.21
N GLU A 222 5.07 -2.20 -27.56
CA GLU A 222 5.65 -3.41 -28.18
C GLU A 222 5.24 -4.65 -27.38
N ALA A 223 5.38 -5.83 -27.97
CA ALA A 223 4.95 -7.09 -27.34
C ALA A 223 5.60 -7.34 -25.97
N GLN A 224 6.85 -6.90 -25.76
CA GLN A 224 7.60 -7.12 -24.51
C GLN A 224 7.77 -5.87 -23.64
N THR A 225 7.26 -4.72 -24.11
CA THR A 225 7.52 -3.42 -23.47
C THR A 225 6.23 -2.86 -22.90
N GLU A 226 6.18 -2.65 -21.58
CA GLU A 226 5.05 -2.03 -20.87
C GLU A 226 5.37 -0.63 -20.37
N HIS A 227 4.48 0.32 -20.65
CA HIS A 227 4.54 1.72 -20.28
C HIS A 227 3.27 2.14 -19.52
N LEU A 228 3.17 1.78 -18.23
CA LEU A 228 1.96 1.98 -17.42
C LEU A 228 1.71 3.43 -16.96
N GLY A 229 2.78 4.20 -16.78
CA GLY A 229 2.75 5.54 -16.15
C GLY A 229 1.78 6.56 -16.78
N PRO A 230 1.67 6.66 -18.12
CA PRO A 230 0.73 7.58 -18.76
C PRO A 230 -0.74 7.28 -18.41
N VAL A 231 -1.12 6.00 -18.37
CA VAL A 231 -2.48 5.58 -17.98
C VAL A 231 -2.72 5.84 -16.49
N GLN A 232 -1.75 5.50 -15.64
CA GLN A 232 -1.82 5.76 -14.19
C GLN A 232 -2.03 7.26 -13.90
N SER A 233 -1.29 8.13 -14.58
CA SER A 233 -1.41 9.59 -14.42
C SER A 233 -2.79 10.09 -14.84
N ALA A 234 -3.33 9.58 -15.95
CA ALA A 234 -4.67 9.94 -16.41
C ALA A 234 -5.78 9.45 -15.48
N LEU A 235 -5.66 8.22 -14.94
CA LEU A 235 -6.60 7.70 -13.94
C LEU A 235 -6.52 8.46 -12.63
N GLU A 236 -5.33 8.80 -12.14
CA GLU A 236 -5.17 9.60 -10.92
C GLU A 236 -5.81 10.99 -11.06
N GLU A 237 -5.65 11.62 -12.23
CA GLU A 237 -6.27 12.92 -12.50
C GLU A 237 -7.80 12.84 -12.54
N LEU A 238 -8.35 11.81 -13.21
CA LEU A 238 -9.79 11.57 -13.20
C LEU A 238 -10.32 11.21 -11.80
N TYR A 239 -9.51 10.57 -10.95
CA TYR A 239 -9.87 10.28 -9.57
C TYR A 239 -9.98 11.57 -8.77
N ARG A 240 -9.04 12.51 -8.93
CA ARG A 240 -9.14 13.85 -8.35
C ARG A 240 -10.42 14.55 -8.83
N GLU A 241 -10.62 14.65 -10.14
CA GLU A 241 -11.74 15.36 -10.78
C GLU A 241 -13.12 14.79 -10.39
N LYS A 242 -13.28 13.46 -10.44
CA LYS A 242 -14.58 12.80 -10.34
C LYS A 242 -14.90 12.24 -8.95
N ARG A 243 -13.90 11.95 -8.12
CA ARG A 243 -14.08 11.33 -6.80
C ARG A 243 -13.70 12.24 -5.67
N LEU A 244 -12.46 12.74 -5.64
CA LEU A 244 -12.01 13.56 -4.51
C LEU A 244 -12.83 14.85 -4.40
N HIS A 245 -12.99 15.59 -5.48
CA HIS A 245 -13.78 16.84 -5.50
C HIS A 245 -15.29 16.65 -5.28
N ARG A 246 -15.77 15.41 -5.22
CA ARG A 246 -17.17 15.09 -4.90
C ARG A 246 -17.31 14.37 -3.57
N ALA A 247 -16.21 14.20 -2.82
CA ALA A 247 -16.27 13.60 -1.51
C ALA A 247 -17.09 14.49 -0.56
N PRO A 248 -17.87 13.89 0.35
CA PRO A 248 -18.68 14.64 1.29
C PRO A 248 -17.83 15.59 2.15
N GLY A 249 -18.19 16.87 2.23
CA GLY A 249 -17.46 17.87 3.02
C GLY A 249 -16.19 18.44 2.39
N ILE A 250 -15.86 18.04 1.15
CA ILE A 250 -14.58 18.43 0.53
C ILE A 250 -14.51 19.91 0.18
N GLU A 251 -15.64 20.55 -0.11
CA GLU A 251 -15.71 21.99 -0.39
C GLU A 251 -15.22 22.80 0.82
N THR A 252 -15.67 22.43 2.02
CA THR A 252 -15.25 23.00 3.30
C THR A 252 -13.74 22.81 3.51
N LEU A 253 -13.23 21.59 3.32
CA LEU A 253 -11.80 21.31 3.48
C LEU A 253 -10.93 22.06 2.46
N SER A 254 -11.41 22.17 1.23
CA SER A 254 -10.74 22.92 0.15
C SER A 254 -10.75 24.42 0.41
N ALA A 255 -11.78 24.95 1.09
CA ALA A 255 -11.80 26.35 1.50
C ALA A 255 -10.79 26.68 2.61
N TRP A 256 -10.42 25.68 3.43
CA TRP A 256 -9.42 25.84 4.50
C TRP A 256 -7.98 25.63 4.02
N SER A 257 -7.78 24.87 2.96
CA SER A 257 -6.46 24.52 2.41
C SER A 257 -6.19 25.28 1.11
N ARG A 258 -5.05 25.96 1.01
CA ARG A 258 -4.55 26.52 -0.27
C ARG A 258 -3.87 25.47 -1.15
N LEU A 259 -3.76 24.24 -0.66
CA LEU A 259 -3.03 23.14 -1.29
C LEU A 259 -4.01 22.12 -1.88
N PRO A 260 -3.64 21.47 -2.99
CA PRO A 260 -4.46 20.40 -3.55
C PRO A 260 -4.55 19.23 -2.57
N ILE A 261 -5.71 18.59 -2.53
CA ILE A 261 -5.90 17.34 -1.77
C ILE A 261 -5.07 16.24 -2.42
N VAL A 262 -4.33 15.50 -1.60
CA VAL A 262 -3.43 14.44 -2.07
C VAL A 262 -4.05 13.06 -1.78
N PRO A 263 -4.11 12.14 -2.76
CA PRO A 263 -4.47 10.75 -2.48
C PRO A 263 -3.49 10.10 -1.49
N ALA A 264 -4.00 9.37 -0.50
CA ALA A 264 -3.15 8.78 0.55
C ALA A 264 -2.08 7.83 -0.01
N ALA A 265 -2.43 6.94 -0.95
CA ALA A 265 -1.47 6.04 -1.59
C ALA A 265 -0.36 6.80 -2.35
N THR A 266 -0.70 7.91 -3.03
CA THR A 266 0.30 8.75 -3.71
C THR A 266 1.26 9.37 -2.71
N ALA A 267 0.75 9.87 -1.59
CA ALA A 267 1.58 10.45 -0.52
C ALA A 267 2.48 9.38 0.12
N PHE A 268 1.91 8.21 0.46
CA PHE A 268 2.64 7.06 1.00
C PHE A 268 3.79 6.63 0.06
N GLY A 269 3.50 6.49 -1.23
CA GLY A 269 4.50 6.12 -2.23
C GLY A 269 5.63 7.13 -2.41
N ARG A 270 5.43 8.42 -2.09
CA ARG A 270 6.50 9.43 -2.11
C ARG A 270 7.51 9.20 -0.98
N VAL A 271 7.06 8.81 0.20
CA VAL A 271 7.95 8.54 1.33
C VAL A 271 8.80 7.30 1.06
N VAL A 272 8.20 6.25 0.50
CA VAL A 272 8.93 5.03 0.10
C VAL A 272 10.01 5.33 -0.94
N ASP A 273 9.68 6.18 -1.93
CA ASP A 273 10.62 6.64 -2.96
C ASP A 273 11.75 7.52 -2.38
N PHE A 274 11.41 8.44 -1.48
CA PHE A 274 12.39 9.24 -0.76
C PHE A 274 13.37 8.37 0.02
N LEU A 275 12.88 7.39 0.77
CA LEU A 275 13.72 6.50 1.56
C LEU A 275 14.69 5.69 0.69
N TRP A 276 14.26 5.21 -0.47
CA TRP A 276 15.17 4.52 -1.38
C TRP A 276 16.34 5.42 -1.84
N HIS A 277 16.05 6.67 -2.20
CA HIS A 277 17.09 7.64 -2.56
C HIS A 277 18.01 7.99 -1.38
N ARG A 278 17.47 8.03 -0.16
CA ARG A 278 18.24 8.28 1.08
C ARG A 278 19.20 7.14 1.39
N GLU A 279 18.73 5.89 1.31
CA GLU A 279 19.57 4.71 1.59
C GLU A 279 20.65 4.50 0.52
N GLY A 280 20.36 4.83 -0.75
CA GLY A 280 21.36 4.84 -1.83
C GLY A 280 21.86 3.46 -2.29
N HIS A 281 21.38 2.38 -1.71
CA HIS A 281 21.75 1.00 -2.04
C HIS A 281 21.02 0.50 -3.29
N GLN A 282 21.70 0.47 -4.44
CA GLN A 282 21.11 0.05 -5.71
C GLN A 282 20.70 -1.43 -5.71
N GLU A 283 21.43 -2.27 -4.98
CA GLU A 283 21.21 -3.73 -4.89
C GLU A 283 20.03 -4.14 -4.00
N ARG A 284 19.26 -3.17 -3.48
CA ARG A 284 18.08 -3.37 -2.63
C ARG A 284 16.95 -2.44 -3.09
N GLY A 285 15.71 -2.90 -2.90
CA GLY A 285 14.54 -2.04 -2.97
C GLY A 285 14.10 -1.56 -1.59
N VAL A 286 13.29 -0.51 -1.56
CA VAL A 286 12.50 -0.15 -0.37
C VAL A 286 11.06 -0.58 -0.62
N LEU A 287 10.42 -1.17 0.38
CA LEU A 287 9.01 -1.57 0.33
C LEU A 287 8.24 -0.85 1.43
N GLY A 288 7.05 -0.38 1.12
CA GLY A 288 6.07 0.08 2.09
C GLY A 288 4.76 -0.67 1.90
N LEU A 289 4.17 -1.06 3.02
CA LEU A 289 2.85 -1.68 3.11
C LEU A 289 1.96 -0.80 3.98
N ASP A 290 0.75 -0.54 3.53
CA ASP A 290 -0.29 0.13 4.32
C ASP A 290 -1.58 -0.69 4.23
N LEU A 291 -1.90 -1.42 5.31
CA LEU A 291 -3.15 -2.18 5.42
C LEU A 291 -4.22 -1.29 6.07
N GLY A 292 -4.94 -0.56 5.22
CA GLY A 292 -6.04 0.30 5.63
C GLY A 292 -7.38 -0.44 5.77
N ALA A 293 -8.39 0.29 6.24
CA ALA A 293 -9.75 -0.25 6.37
C ALA A 293 -10.39 -0.57 5.02
N GLY A 294 -10.13 0.22 3.96
CA GLY A 294 -10.75 0.00 2.64
C GLY A 294 -9.82 -0.37 1.51
N THR A 295 -8.51 -0.22 1.67
CA THR A 295 -7.53 -0.59 0.64
C THR A 295 -6.25 -1.09 1.31
N THR A 296 -5.52 -1.95 0.60
CA THR A 296 -4.14 -2.31 0.95
C THR A 296 -3.21 -1.66 -0.06
N THR A 297 -2.38 -0.71 0.37
CA THR A 297 -1.41 -0.04 -0.49
C THR A 297 -0.06 -0.75 -0.40
N VAL A 298 0.52 -1.05 -1.56
CA VAL A 298 1.90 -1.52 -1.68
C VAL A 298 2.68 -0.50 -2.52
N ALA A 299 3.69 0.10 -1.92
CA ALA A 299 4.60 1.01 -2.61
C ALA A 299 6.00 0.41 -2.58
N SER A 300 6.74 0.49 -3.68
CA SER A 300 8.12 0.04 -3.71
C SER A 300 8.95 0.85 -4.69
N THR A 301 10.25 0.88 -4.47
CA THR A 301 11.19 1.58 -5.35
C THR A 301 12.39 0.68 -5.61
N PHE A 302 12.71 0.51 -6.89
CA PHE A 302 13.88 -0.26 -7.36
C PHE A 302 14.57 0.56 -8.45
N GLU A 303 15.90 0.72 -8.36
CA GLU A 303 16.69 1.43 -9.39
C GLU A 303 16.11 2.81 -9.75
N GLY A 304 15.63 3.56 -8.75
CA GLY A 304 15.02 4.88 -8.90
C GLY A 304 13.63 4.88 -9.53
N ARG A 305 13.05 3.70 -9.80
CA ARG A 305 11.72 3.54 -10.34
C ARG A 305 10.72 3.17 -9.27
N ARG A 306 9.74 4.06 -9.07
CA ARG A 306 8.62 3.87 -8.17
C ARG A 306 7.54 2.97 -8.77
N TYR A 307 7.04 2.05 -7.96
CA TYR A 307 5.88 1.20 -8.20
C TYR A 307 4.87 1.43 -7.10
N LEU A 308 3.61 1.63 -7.48
CA LEU A 308 2.50 1.79 -6.56
C LEU A 308 1.40 0.80 -6.96
N THR A 309 0.79 0.16 -5.97
CA THR A 309 -0.38 -0.69 -6.12
C THR A 309 -1.36 -0.34 -5.01
N VAL A 310 -2.60 -0.03 -5.38
CA VAL A 310 -3.73 0.18 -4.48
C VAL A 310 -4.65 -1.01 -4.66
N TYR A 311 -4.51 -2.00 -3.79
CA TYR A 311 -5.34 -3.19 -3.80
C TYR A 311 -6.67 -2.89 -3.12
N GLU A 312 -7.77 -3.24 -3.78
CA GLU A 312 -9.12 -2.74 -3.46
C GLU A 312 -9.79 -3.45 -2.29
N HIS A 313 -9.04 -4.27 -1.56
CA HIS A 313 -9.50 -4.90 -0.33
C HIS A 313 -8.68 -4.38 0.85
N GLY A 314 -9.39 -3.83 1.83
CA GLY A 314 -8.85 -3.48 3.13
C GLY A 314 -9.23 -4.51 4.19
N ILE A 315 -8.82 -4.26 5.43
CA ILE A 315 -9.14 -5.14 6.56
C ILE A 315 -10.63 -5.11 6.95
N ALA A 316 -11.42 -4.16 6.42
CA ALA A 316 -12.83 -4.01 6.76
C ALA A 316 -13.74 -3.90 5.54
N ASP A 317 -13.63 -2.83 4.74
CA ASP A 317 -14.43 -2.70 3.52
C ASP A 317 -13.98 -3.78 2.51
N ASP A 318 -14.96 -4.38 1.84
CA ASP A 318 -14.82 -5.35 0.76
C ASP A 318 -14.10 -6.68 1.09
N LEU A 319 -13.91 -6.97 2.38
CA LEU A 319 -13.39 -8.26 2.86
C LEU A 319 -14.32 -9.43 2.51
N ALA A 320 -15.64 -9.19 2.49
CA ALA A 320 -16.62 -10.20 2.09
C ALA A 320 -16.44 -10.60 0.61
N CYS A 321 -16.23 -9.64 -0.29
CA CYS A 321 -15.97 -9.91 -1.69
C CYS A 321 -14.65 -10.69 -1.84
N TRP A 322 -13.60 -10.27 -1.12
CA TRP A 322 -12.34 -11.01 -1.08
C TRP A 322 -12.54 -12.48 -0.67
N MET A 323 -13.39 -12.75 0.32
CA MET A 323 -13.71 -14.11 0.76
C MET A 323 -14.48 -14.91 -0.29
N GLU A 324 -15.36 -14.28 -1.06
CA GLU A 324 -16.06 -14.94 -2.18
C GLU A 324 -15.09 -15.35 -3.29
N GLU A 325 -14.07 -14.52 -3.55
CA GLU A 325 -13.05 -14.81 -4.56
C GLU A 325 -12.00 -15.85 -4.12
N ARG A 326 -11.52 -15.75 -2.87
CA ARG A 326 -10.35 -16.50 -2.38
C ARG A 326 -10.70 -17.66 -1.44
N GLY A 327 -11.91 -17.66 -0.89
CA GLY A 327 -12.42 -18.66 0.03
C GLY A 327 -11.94 -18.50 1.48
N LEU A 328 -12.77 -18.92 2.44
CA LEU A 328 -12.48 -18.81 3.88
C LEU A 328 -11.29 -19.67 4.33
N ASP A 329 -11.02 -20.78 3.65
CA ASP A 329 -9.89 -21.66 3.98
C ASP A 329 -8.53 -20.98 3.84
N ALA A 330 -8.43 -19.95 2.98
CA ALA A 330 -7.24 -19.12 2.85
C ALA A 330 -6.92 -18.38 4.17
N ILE A 331 -7.93 -17.97 4.93
CA ILE A 331 -7.77 -17.35 6.26
C ILE A 331 -7.56 -18.44 7.31
N ARG A 332 -8.40 -19.49 7.32
CA ARG A 332 -8.36 -20.56 8.35
C ARG A 332 -7.03 -21.30 8.41
N ARG A 333 -6.27 -21.34 7.30
CA ARG A 333 -4.93 -21.97 7.29
C ARG A 333 -3.93 -21.33 8.26
N TRP A 334 -4.13 -20.07 8.65
CA TRP A 334 -3.28 -19.32 9.57
C TRP A 334 -3.76 -19.34 11.03
N LEU A 335 -4.89 -19.99 11.31
CA LEU A 335 -5.42 -20.03 12.66
C LEU A 335 -4.68 -21.09 13.51
N PRO A 336 -4.22 -20.72 14.72
CA PRO A 336 -3.57 -21.66 15.65
C PRO A 336 -4.56 -22.57 16.39
N ILE A 337 -5.86 -22.37 16.14
CA ILE A 337 -7.00 -23.10 16.71
C ILE A 337 -7.95 -23.49 15.58
N ASP A 338 -9.04 -24.19 15.92
CA ASP A 338 -10.09 -24.61 14.99
C ASP A 338 -11.43 -24.06 15.43
N PRO A 339 -11.67 -22.74 15.30
CA PRO A 339 -13.02 -22.22 15.45
C PRO A 339 -13.89 -22.81 14.35
N ASP A 340 -15.17 -22.97 14.65
CA ASP A 340 -16.17 -23.25 13.63
C ASP A 340 -16.20 -22.12 12.59
N GLU A 341 -16.67 -22.45 11.39
CA GLU A 341 -16.70 -21.52 10.26
C GLU A 341 -17.60 -20.30 10.52
N GLU A 342 -18.70 -20.49 11.27
CA GLU A 342 -19.65 -19.43 11.61
C GLU A 342 -18.97 -18.35 12.46
N THR A 343 -18.26 -18.74 13.52
CA THR A 343 -17.46 -17.83 14.37
C THR A 343 -16.47 -17.00 13.54
N VAL A 344 -15.77 -17.63 12.59
CA VAL A 344 -14.80 -16.91 11.74
C VAL A 344 -15.54 -15.90 10.85
N ARG A 345 -16.64 -16.32 10.23
CA ARG A 345 -17.41 -15.50 9.31
C ARG A 345 -18.09 -14.32 10.03
N GLU A 346 -18.67 -14.56 11.19
CA GLU A 346 -19.26 -13.54 12.06
C GLU A 346 -18.25 -12.45 12.42
N HIS A 347 -17.04 -12.85 12.84
CA HIS A 347 -16.00 -11.88 13.16
C HIS A 347 -15.56 -11.04 11.96
N LEU A 348 -15.34 -11.67 10.80
CA LEU A 348 -14.96 -10.96 9.57
C LEU A 348 -16.07 -9.99 9.12
N HIS A 349 -17.35 -10.35 9.28
CA HIS A 349 -18.46 -9.43 9.02
C HIS A 349 -18.54 -8.29 10.05
N ALA A 350 -18.26 -8.55 11.33
CA ALA A 350 -18.22 -7.53 12.36
C ALA A 350 -17.12 -6.49 12.07
N MET A 351 -15.93 -6.93 11.64
CA MET A 351 -14.83 -6.04 11.20
C MET A 351 -15.27 -5.11 10.07
N ALA A 352 -16.04 -5.61 9.09
CA ALA A 352 -16.57 -4.81 7.99
C ALA A 352 -17.60 -3.76 8.45
N GLN A 353 -18.42 -4.08 9.45
CA GLN A 353 -19.43 -3.16 10.00
C GLN A 353 -18.82 -2.11 10.93
N TYR A 354 -17.78 -2.49 11.68
CA TYR A 354 -17.13 -1.66 12.68
C TYR A 354 -15.63 -1.53 12.39
N PRO A 355 -15.23 -0.83 11.30
CA PRO A 355 -13.85 -0.78 10.83
C PRO A 355 -12.85 -0.10 11.78
N ALA A 356 -13.34 0.56 12.82
CA ALA A 356 -12.53 1.20 13.86
C ALA A 356 -12.45 0.37 15.16
N SER A 357 -13.11 -0.79 15.23
CA SER A 357 -13.01 -1.67 16.40
C SER A 357 -11.65 -2.37 16.43
N HIS A 358 -11.24 -2.76 17.63
CA HIS A 358 -10.04 -3.54 17.85
C HIS A 358 -10.42 -4.92 18.37
N PRO A 359 -9.63 -5.97 18.09
CA PRO A 359 -9.88 -7.28 18.66
C PRO A 359 -9.90 -7.24 20.20
N GLU A 360 -10.99 -7.69 20.80
CA GLU A 360 -11.20 -7.70 22.26
C GLU A 360 -10.85 -9.05 22.88
N SER A 361 -10.75 -10.10 22.05
CA SER A 361 -10.34 -11.45 22.48
C SER A 361 -9.18 -12.00 21.66
N THR A 362 -8.52 -13.03 22.20
CA THR A 362 -7.42 -13.71 21.51
C THR A 362 -7.87 -14.38 20.20
N ILE A 363 -9.11 -14.90 20.17
CA ILE A 363 -9.67 -15.55 18.97
C ILE A 363 -9.86 -14.53 17.85
N GLU A 364 -10.48 -13.39 18.19
CA GLU A 364 -10.64 -12.26 17.28
C GLU A 364 -9.30 -11.78 16.74
N LEU A 365 -8.30 -11.63 17.61
CA LEU A 365 -6.97 -11.21 17.18
C LEU A 365 -6.33 -12.21 16.20
N TRP A 366 -6.51 -13.52 16.41
CA TRP A 366 -6.01 -14.52 15.48
C TRP A 366 -6.72 -14.47 14.12
N ILE A 367 -8.03 -14.25 14.10
CA ILE A 367 -8.80 -14.10 12.86
C ILE A 367 -8.37 -12.82 12.13
N HIS A 368 -8.28 -11.70 12.84
CA HIS A 368 -7.79 -10.43 12.31
C HIS A 368 -6.41 -10.56 11.67
N LEU A 369 -5.45 -11.15 12.40
CA LEU A 369 -4.09 -11.37 11.89
C LEU A 369 -4.05 -12.37 10.73
N ALA A 370 -4.95 -13.35 10.67
CA ALA A 370 -5.06 -14.28 9.56
C ALA A 370 -5.59 -13.58 8.29
N ALA A 371 -6.61 -12.74 8.42
CA ALA A 371 -7.13 -11.91 7.33
C ALA A 371 -6.07 -10.91 6.85
N ALA A 372 -5.38 -10.23 7.77
CA ALA A 372 -4.31 -9.29 7.43
C ALA A 372 -3.19 -9.94 6.60
N ARG A 373 -2.78 -11.17 6.94
CA ARG A 373 -1.80 -11.92 6.15
C ARG A 373 -2.27 -12.15 4.72
N GLU A 374 -3.51 -12.62 4.54
CA GLU A 374 -4.03 -12.94 3.21
C GLU A 374 -4.25 -11.71 2.34
N LEU A 375 -4.68 -10.60 2.93
CA LEU A 375 -4.83 -9.32 2.22
C LEU A 375 -3.47 -8.78 1.77
N LEU A 376 -2.47 -8.77 2.66
CA LEU A 376 -1.10 -8.39 2.30
C LEU A 376 -0.51 -9.29 1.21
N ARG A 377 -0.73 -10.62 1.30
CA ARG A 377 -0.28 -11.57 0.26
C ARG A 377 -0.93 -11.29 -1.08
N SER A 378 -2.25 -11.07 -1.10
CA SER A 378 -3.00 -10.80 -2.32
C SER A 378 -2.57 -9.47 -2.96
N ALA A 379 -2.38 -8.42 -2.15
CA ALA A 379 -1.88 -7.12 -2.62
C ALA A 379 -0.45 -7.24 -3.17
N LEU A 380 0.41 -8.02 -2.50
CA LEU A 380 1.78 -8.26 -2.94
C LEU A 380 1.85 -9.08 -4.24
N GLU A 381 0.98 -10.07 -4.42
CA GLU A 381 0.87 -10.84 -5.68
C GLU A 381 0.58 -9.91 -6.87
N VAL A 382 -0.36 -8.98 -6.69
CA VAL A 382 -0.68 -7.97 -7.71
C VAL A 382 0.51 -7.03 -7.94
N ALA A 383 1.11 -6.51 -6.86
CA ALA A 383 2.23 -5.56 -6.95
C ALA A 383 3.45 -6.17 -7.66
N GLN A 384 3.84 -7.39 -7.28
CA GLN A 384 4.99 -8.09 -7.86
C GLN A 384 4.88 -8.30 -9.38
N SER A 385 3.65 -8.45 -9.89
CA SER A 385 3.43 -8.56 -11.34
C SER A 385 3.81 -7.30 -12.13
N THR A 386 3.93 -6.15 -11.45
CA THR A 386 4.28 -4.86 -12.06
C THR A 386 5.78 -4.53 -11.97
N TRP A 387 6.51 -5.19 -11.06
CA TRP A 387 7.86 -4.79 -10.70
C TRP A 387 8.89 -5.17 -11.75
N ARG A 388 9.88 -4.29 -11.92
CA ARG A 388 11.16 -4.62 -12.53
C ARG A 388 12.22 -4.42 -11.46
N VAL A 389 12.63 -5.53 -10.85
CA VAL A 389 13.47 -5.52 -9.65
C VAL A 389 14.97 -5.30 -9.96
N GLY A 390 15.39 -5.52 -11.21
CA GLY A 390 16.77 -5.28 -11.63
C GLY A 390 17.80 -5.95 -10.72
N THR A 391 18.80 -5.18 -10.29
CA THR A 391 19.88 -5.59 -9.37
C THR A 391 19.39 -5.95 -7.96
N ALA A 392 18.16 -5.60 -7.58
CA ALA A 392 17.57 -6.04 -6.32
C ALA A 392 17.12 -7.51 -6.33
N ALA A 393 17.08 -8.18 -7.49
CA ALA A 393 16.74 -9.61 -7.58
C ALA A 393 17.64 -10.46 -6.66
N PHE A 394 17.04 -11.30 -5.81
CA PHE A 394 17.81 -12.09 -4.85
C PHE A 394 18.74 -13.10 -5.54
N SER A 395 18.24 -13.79 -6.56
CA SER A 395 19.01 -14.69 -7.42
C SER A 395 18.38 -14.76 -8.81
N GLU A 396 19.13 -15.21 -9.82
CA GLU A 396 18.61 -15.38 -11.20
C GLU A 396 17.38 -16.31 -11.26
N GLU A 397 17.31 -17.31 -10.38
CA GLU A 397 16.19 -18.26 -10.28
C GLU A 397 15.05 -17.80 -9.35
N SER A 398 15.22 -16.68 -8.62
CA SER A 398 14.25 -16.22 -7.62
C SER A 398 13.78 -14.79 -7.92
N TYR A 399 12.50 -14.65 -8.25
CA TYR A 399 11.86 -13.37 -8.49
C TYR A 399 11.63 -12.51 -7.23
N ARG A 400 12.08 -12.97 -6.05
CA ARG A 400 11.95 -12.18 -4.81
C ARG A 400 13.07 -11.14 -4.74
N PRO A 401 12.76 -9.85 -4.54
CA PRO A 401 13.79 -8.83 -4.37
C PRO A 401 14.35 -8.81 -2.95
N ARG A 402 15.61 -8.39 -2.81
CA ARG A 402 16.17 -7.87 -1.56
C ARG A 402 15.47 -6.55 -1.23
N LEU A 403 14.96 -6.44 -0.01
CA LEU A 403 14.19 -5.29 0.44
C LEU A 403 14.76 -4.79 1.76
N ASP A 404 15.14 -3.52 1.82
CA ASP A 404 15.65 -2.88 3.03
C ASP A 404 15.63 -1.34 2.88
N PRO A 405 14.88 -0.60 3.73
CA PRO A 405 13.95 -1.09 4.74
C PRO A 405 12.60 -1.56 4.16
N ILE A 406 11.80 -2.20 5.02
CA ILE A 406 10.38 -2.50 4.80
C ILE A 406 9.55 -1.72 5.81
N ILE A 407 8.69 -0.82 5.34
CA ILE A 407 7.77 -0.02 6.15
C ILE A 407 6.43 -0.73 6.28
N VAL A 408 5.90 -0.76 7.49
CA VAL A 408 4.60 -1.34 7.83
C VAL A 408 3.73 -0.25 8.44
N SER A 409 2.63 0.06 7.78
CA SER A 409 1.64 1.07 8.18
C SER A 409 0.22 0.50 8.10
N GLY A 410 -0.76 1.34 8.43
CA GLY A 410 -2.18 1.05 8.32
C GLY A 410 -2.79 0.47 9.60
N GLY A 411 -3.98 0.98 9.94
CA GLY A 411 -4.72 0.60 11.15
C GLY A 411 -5.02 -0.90 11.28
N GLY A 412 -5.03 -1.64 10.17
CA GLY A 412 -5.16 -3.09 10.17
C GLY A 412 -3.97 -3.84 10.78
N LEU A 413 -2.84 -3.19 11.06
CA LEU A 413 -1.67 -3.81 11.67
C LEU A 413 -1.14 -3.03 12.87
N VAL A 414 -1.01 -1.70 12.75
CA VAL A 414 -0.22 -0.90 13.71
C VAL A 414 -0.84 -0.79 15.10
N HIS A 415 -2.15 -1.04 15.23
CA HIS A 415 -2.86 -1.01 16.50
C HIS A 415 -2.79 -2.34 17.28
N ILE A 416 -2.14 -3.36 16.72
CA ILE A 416 -2.00 -4.65 17.38
C ILE A 416 -1.02 -4.49 18.56
N PRO A 417 -1.43 -4.81 19.81
CA PRO A 417 -0.65 -4.43 21.00
C PRO A 417 0.76 -5.03 21.09
N GLN A 418 0.99 -6.18 20.45
CA GLN A 418 2.25 -6.92 20.53
C GLN A 418 3.05 -6.79 19.22
N PRO A 419 4.21 -6.09 19.24
CA PRO A 419 5.04 -5.87 18.05
C PRO A 419 5.46 -7.16 17.33
N GLY A 420 5.73 -8.23 18.09
CA GLY A 420 6.09 -9.53 17.52
C GLY A 420 4.97 -10.19 16.71
N ARG A 421 3.70 -9.94 17.05
CA ARG A 421 2.55 -10.43 16.27
C ARG A 421 2.40 -9.68 14.94
N ILE A 422 2.68 -8.37 14.93
CA ILE A 422 2.75 -7.56 13.71
C ILE A 422 3.87 -8.11 12.82
N LEU A 423 5.08 -8.24 13.37
CA LEU A 423 6.23 -8.74 12.64
C LEU A 423 5.95 -10.13 12.04
N LEU A 424 5.39 -11.07 12.82
CA LEU A 424 5.06 -12.40 12.33
C LEU A 424 4.09 -12.35 11.14
N ALA A 425 3.02 -11.54 11.20
CA ALA A 425 2.09 -11.40 10.09
C ALA A 425 2.75 -10.86 8.82
N VAL A 426 3.64 -9.87 8.98
CA VAL A 426 4.42 -9.30 7.87
C VAL A 426 5.37 -10.34 7.28
N LEU A 427 6.09 -11.11 8.11
CA LEU A 427 7.00 -12.16 7.66
C LEU A 427 6.26 -13.30 6.93
N ASP A 428 5.09 -13.68 7.42
CA ASP A 428 4.24 -14.71 6.81
C ASP A 428 3.66 -14.26 5.47
N ALA A 429 3.35 -12.97 5.34
CA ALA A 429 2.80 -12.41 4.12
C ALA A 429 3.86 -12.16 3.05
N LEU A 430 4.97 -11.52 3.42
CA LEU A 430 5.98 -11.07 2.46
C LEU A 430 7.00 -12.16 2.13
N GLU A 431 7.28 -13.03 3.09
CA GLU A 431 8.40 -13.97 3.00
C GLU A 431 9.70 -13.27 2.56
N PRO A 432 10.15 -12.20 3.26
CA PRO A 432 11.33 -11.43 2.85
C PRO A 432 12.59 -12.31 2.81
N VAL A 433 13.61 -11.87 2.08
CA VAL A 433 14.83 -12.64 1.80
C VAL A 433 16.07 -11.82 2.14
N GLY A 434 17.09 -12.49 2.68
CA GLY A 434 18.33 -11.84 3.10
C GLY A 434 18.17 -11.05 4.39
N VAL A 435 18.79 -9.86 4.47
CA VAL A 435 18.75 -9.00 5.65
C VAL A 435 17.84 -7.80 5.36
N SER A 436 16.86 -7.56 6.23
CA SER A 436 15.89 -6.48 6.09
C SER A 436 15.62 -5.81 7.42
N THR A 437 15.60 -4.48 7.45
CA THR A 437 15.11 -3.69 8.59
C THR A 437 13.61 -3.46 8.43
N ILE A 438 12.83 -3.84 9.43
CA ILE A 438 11.37 -3.64 9.43
C ILE A 438 11.04 -2.41 10.29
N LEU A 439 10.39 -1.43 9.69
CA LEU A 439 10.00 -0.16 10.30
C LEU A 439 8.47 -0.11 10.45
N LEU A 440 7.99 0.30 11.62
CA LEU A 440 6.58 0.48 11.93
C LEU A 440 6.23 1.96 11.93
N ASP A 441 5.26 2.33 11.09
CA ASP A 441 4.59 3.63 11.11
C ASP A 441 3.47 3.62 12.16
N ARG A 442 3.86 3.59 13.44
CA ARG A 442 2.95 3.37 14.57
C ARG A 442 1.81 4.39 14.62
N ASP A 443 2.14 5.64 14.38
CA ASP A 443 1.19 6.76 14.43
C ASP A 443 0.58 7.07 13.05
N GLN A 444 0.86 6.24 12.03
CA GLN A 444 0.32 6.37 10.66
C GLN A 444 0.55 7.77 10.08
N VAL A 445 1.75 8.32 10.27
CA VAL A 445 2.14 9.67 9.85
C VAL A 445 2.71 9.70 8.44
N VAL A 446 3.07 8.55 7.86
CA VAL A 446 3.72 8.49 6.54
C VAL A 446 2.89 9.17 5.44
N PRO A 447 1.56 8.96 5.31
CA PRO A 447 0.77 9.71 4.33
C PRO A 447 0.80 11.22 4.56
N ALA A 448 0.76 11.68 5.82
CA ALA A 448 0.83 13.09 6.15
C ALA A 448 2.19 13.70 5.76
N LEU A 449 3.29 13.01 6.06
CA LEU A 449 4.65 13.44 5.68
C LEU A 449 4.83 13.45 4.15
N GLY A 450 4.28 12.46 3.45
CA GLY A 450 4.33 12.40 1.98
C GLY A 450 3.52 13.49 1.28
N ALA A 451 2.47 14.00 1.92
CA ALA A 451 1.76 15.18 1.46
C ALA A 451 2.52 16.47 1.80
N MET A 452 3.07 16.57 3.01
CA MET A 452 3.92 17.68 3.41
C MET A 452 5.15 17.85 2.50
N ALA A 453 5.68 16.75 1.98
CA ALA A 453 6.81 16.77 1.05
C ALA A 453 6.53 17.56 -0.24
N THR A 454 5.27 17.81 -0.65
CA THR A 454 4.98 18.70 -1.79
C THR A 454 5.07 20.17 -1.45
N ILE A 455 4.99 20.50 -0.17
CA ILE A 455 5.03 21.86 0.37
C ILE A 455 6.47 22.20 0.76
N LYS A 456 7.06 21.34 1.60
CA LYS A 456 8.37 21.54 2.22
C LYS A 456 9.11 20.20 2.35
N PRO A 457 9.78 19.72 1.28
CA PRO A 457 10.48 18.44 1.26
C PRO A 457 11.44 18.23 2.43
N LEU A 458 12.25 19.25 2.76
CA LEU A 458 13.22 19.17 3.87
C LEU A 458 12.55 19.05 5.25
N ALA A 459 11.36 19.61 5.43
CA ALA A 459 10.60 19.42 6.66
C ALA A 459 10.09 17.99 6.78
N ALA A 460 9.64 17.40 5.66
CA ALA A 460 9.17 16.02 5.62
C ALA A 460 10.30 15.03 5.89
N ALA A 461 11.46 15.26 5.29
CA ALA A 461 12.67 14.49 5.57
C ALA A 461 13.06 14.58 7.05
N ALA A 462 13.18 15.79 7.62
CA ALA A 462 13.55 15.97 9.02
C ALA A 462 12.55 15.33 10.00
N ALA A 463 11.24 15.45 9.74
CA ALA A 463 10.22 14.81 10.57
C ALA A 463 10.25 13.28 10.44
N LEU A 464 10.59 12.75 9.26
CA LEU A 464 10.74 11.31 9.03
C LEU A 464 11.97 10.73 9.73
N ASP A 465 13.09 11.46 9.75
CA ASP A 465 14.34 11.06 10.41
C ASP A 465 14.26 11.12 11.94
N GLY A 466 13.26 11.82 12.48
CA GLY A 466 12.92 11.78 13.90
C GLY A 466 12.15 10.50 14.28
N ASP A 467 11.14 10.65 15.13
CA ASP A 467 10.43 9.52 15.74
C ASP A 467 9.26 8.97 14.89
N ALA A 468 9.18 9.32 13.60
CA ALA A 468 8.05 8.94 12.74
C ALA A 468 7.98 7.44 12.44
N LEU A 469 9.13 6.76 12.34
CA LEU A 469 9.23 5.34 12.03
C LEU A 469 9.98 4.60 13.13
N MET A 470 9.29 3.64 13.76
CA MET A 470 9.84 2.87 14.86
C MET A 470 10.36 1.52 14.37
N PRO A 471 11.64 1.16 14.59
CA PRO A 471 12.14 -0.16 14.20
C PRO A 471 11.40 -1.28 14.95
N LEU A 472 10.76 -2.21 14.23
CA LEU A 472 10.39 -3.50 14.82
C LEU A 472 11.63 -4.34 15.07
N GLY A 473 12.61 -4.25 14.17
CA GLY A 473 13.88 -4.94 14.28
C GLY A 473 14.51 -5.27 12.93
N THR A 474 15.73 -5.79 12.97
CA THR A 474 16.36 -6.40 11.80
C THR A 474 15.99 -7.88 11.71
N VAL A 475 15.64 -8.34 10.52
CA VAL A 475 15.30 -9.74 10.22
C VAL A 475 16.35 -10.32 9.27
N ILE A 476 16.90 -11.48 9.64
CA ILE A 476 17.75 -12.29 8.77
C ILE A 476 16.96 -13.49 8.31
N THR A 477 16.75 -13.59 7.00
CA THR A 477 16.08 -14.73 6.38
C THR A 477 17.03 -15.46 5.43
N PRO A 478 17.60 -16.59 5.86
CA PRO A 478 18.32 -17.50 4.98
C PRO A 478 17.36 -18.16 3.98
N VAL A 479 17.70 -18.07 2.70
CA VAL A 479 17.02 -18.71 1.58
C VAL A 479 17.73 -20.02 1.27
N GLY A 480 17.00 -21.12 1.29
CA GLY A 480 17.54 -22.45 1.03
C GLY A 480 16.60 -23.54 1.54
N ARG A 481 16.94 -24.79 1.24
CA ARG A 481 16.20 -25.97 1.71
C ARG A 481 17.10 -26.83 2.58
N GLY A 482 16.60 -27.24 3.74
CA GLY A 482 17.29 -28.13 4.66
C GLY A 482 16.34 -29.11 5.34
N ARG A 483 16.92 -30.02 6.13
CA ARG A 483 16.12 -30.86 7.03
C ARG A 483 15.79 -30.07 8.30
N ARG A 484 14.60 -30.28 8.86
CA ARG A 484 14.22 -29.60 10.11
C ARG A 484 15.24 -29.89 11.20
N GLY A 485 15.69 -28.86 11.90
CA GLY A 485 16.72 -28.97 12.94
C GLY A 485 18.16 -28.88 12.43
N GLU A 486 18.40 -28.89 11.11
CA GLU A 486 19.71 -28.64 10.51
C GLU A 486 20.15 -27.19 10.77
N VAL A 487 21.40 -26.97 11.16
CA VAL A 487 21.95 -25.63 11.37
C VAL A 487 22.05 -24.90 10.02
N VAL A 488 21.38 -23.76 9.90
CA VAL A 488 21.35 -22.96 8.65
C VAL A 488 22.53 -22.01 8.56
N MET A 489 22.97 -21.47 9.70
CA MET A 489 24.15 -20.61 9.81
C MET A 489 24.68 -20.64 11.25
N ARG A 490 25.91 -20.16 11.42
CA ARG A 490 26.48 -19.80 12.72
C ARG A 490 26.65 -18.29 12.75
N MET A 491 26.17 -17.66 13.81
CA MET A 491 26.22 -16.21 13.98
C MET A 491 26.88 -15.88 15.30
N ARG A 492 27.86 -14.97 15.26
CA ARG A 492 28.40 -14.31 16.44
C ARG A 492 27.91 -12.87 16.47
N VAL A 493 27.09 -12.53 17.45
CA VAL A 493 26.62 -11.17 17.72
C VAL A 493 27.62 -10.51 18.66
N THR A 494 28.11 -9.34 18.31
CA THR A 494 28.97 -8.50 19.17
C THR A 494 28.24 -7.19 19.42
N TYR A 495 27.87 -6.97 20.68
CA TYR A 495 27.15 -5.78 21.14
C TYR A 495 28.11 -4.61 21.37
N GLU A 496 27.56 -3.39 21.47
CA GLU A 496 28.34 -2.17 21.72
C GLU A 496 29.12 -2.19 23.05
N ASP A 497 28.60 -2.90 24.06
CA ASP A 497 29.27 -3.08 25.36
C ASP A 497 30.39 -4.14 25.32
N GLY A 498 30.65 -4.73 24.15
CA GLY A 498 31.66 -5.76 23.93
C GLY A 498 31.20 -7.17 24.31
N SER A 499 29.99 -7.34 24.84
CA SER A 499 29.42 -8.67 25.09
C SER A 499 29.19 -9.42 23.78
N VAL A 500 29.22 -10.75 23.84
CA VAL A 500 29.14 -11.62 22.67
C VAL A 500 28.11 -12.71 22.89
N LEU A 501 27.29 -12.97 21.88
CA LEU A 501 26.33 -14.06 21.85
C LEU A 501 26.56 -14.91 20.58
N ASP A 502 26.88 -16.18 20.77
CA ASP A 502 27.04 -17.16 19.69
C ASP A 502 25.74 -17.96 19.51
N ILE A 503 25.26 -18.05 18.27
CA ILE A 503 23.94 -18.61 17.93
C ILE A 503 24.07 -19.54 16.72
N GLU A 504 23.35 -20.66 16.76
CA GLU A 504 23.27 -21.63 15.66
C GLU A 504 21.80 -21.86 15.24
N PRO A 505 21.19 -20.93 14.48
CA PRO A 505 19.79 -21.06 14.09
C PRO A 505 19.55 -22.33 13.29
N LYS A 506 18.41 -22.98 13.55
CA LYS A 506 18.06 -24.26 12.91
C LYS A 506 16.89 -24.12 11.94
N TYR A 507 16.94 -24.89 10.86
CA TYR A 507 15.94 -24.88 9.82
C TYR A 507 14.55 -25.25 10.37
N GLY A 508 13.56 -24.43 10.05
CA GLY A 508 12.18 -24.54 10.54
C GLY A 508 11.88 -23.77 11.84
N GLN A 509 12.80 -22.93 12.33
CA GLN A 509 12.63 -22.15 13.56
C GLN A 509 12.58 -20.64 13.29
N LEU A 510 11.95 -19.92 14.23
CA LEU A 510 12.11 -18.48 14.44
C LEU A 510 12.90 -18.30 15.72
N GLU A 511 13.89 -17.42 15.70
CA GLU A 511 14.73 -17.14 16.87
C GLU A 511 14.86 -15.63 17.05
N VAL A 512 14.70 -15.15 18.27
CA VAL A 512 14.80 -13.73 18.63
C VAL A 512 16.02 -13.55 19.51
N CYS A 513 16.91 -12.67 19.09
CA CYS A 513 18.07 -12.26 19.86
C CYS A 513 17.78 -10.90 20.51
N PRO A 514 18.03 -10.76 21.83
CA PRO A 514 17.90 -9.47 22.49
C PRO A 514 18.79 -8.45 21.81
N LEU A 515 18.19 -7.37 21.32
CA LEU A 515 18.86 -6.18 20.80
C LEU A 515 17.89 -5.02 20.97
N ALA A 516 18.12 -4.18 21.97
CA ALA A 516 17.14 -3.15 22.35
C ALA A 516 16.96 -2.12 21.24
N ALA A 517 15.81 -1.44 21.23
CA ALA A 517 15.53 -0.37 20.26
C ALA A 517 16.65 0.68 20.26
N GLY A 518 17.22 0.95 19.08
CA GLY A 518 18.33 1.91 18.90
C GLY A 518 19.73 1.34 19.19
N GLN A 519 19.85 0.20 19.87
CA GLN A 519 21.13 -0.46 20.12
C GLN A 519 21.69 -1.06 18.83
N ARG A 520 22.98 -0.88 18.56
CA ARG A 520 23.65 -1.51 17.41
C ARG A 520 24.37 -2.78 17.80
N ALA A 521 24.51 -3.69 16.84
CA ALA A 521 25.36 -4.86 16.96
C ALA A 521 26.08 -5.18 15.65
N THR A 522 27.26 -5.76 15.77
CA THR A 522 28.00 -6.35 14.67
C THR A 522 27.73 -7.86 14.63
N LEU A 523 27.30 -8.36 13.48
CA LEU A 523 27.09 -9.77 13.24
C LEU A 523 28.23 -10.34 12.40
N ASN A 524 28.87 -11.41 12.88
CA ASN A 524 29.77 -12.22 12.07
C ASN A 524 29.06 -13.52 11.67
N LEU A 525 28.71 -13.62 10.39
CA LEU A 525 27.87 -14.69 9.85
C LEU A 525 28.72 -15.74 9.13
N ARG A 526 28.44 -17.02 9.38
CA ARG A 526 28.96 -18.16 8.62
C ARG A 526 27.79 -19.02 8.15
N VAL A 527 27.46 -18.93 6.87
CA VAL A 527 26.26 -19.56 6.31
C VAL A 527 26.59 -20.95 5.79
N ASN A 528 25.70 -21.92 6.02
CA ASN A 528 25.83 -23.25 5.43
C ASN A 528 25.69 -23.17 3.90
N ARG A 529 26.48 -23.96 3.15
CA ARG A 529 26.54 -23.96 1.67
C ARG A 529 25.18 -24.08 0.96
N ARG A 530 24.17 -24.64 1.62
CA ARG A 530 22.81 -24.80 1.08
C ARG A 530 21.91 -23.57 1.23
N PHE A 531 22.40 -22.53 1.90
CA PHE A 531 21.63 -21.34 2.23
C PHE A 531 22.33 -20.08 1.74
N ASP A 532 21.54 -19.05 1.45
CA ASP A 532 21.99 -17.72 1.05
C ASP A 532 21.25 -16.66 1.89
N ILE A 533 21.97 -15.63 2.32
CA ILE A 533 21.41 -14.47 3.06
C ILE A 533 21.49 -13.18 2.24
N GLY A 534 21.70 -13.28 0.93
CA GLY A 534 21.88 -12.15 0.00
C GLY A 534 23.35 -11.81 -0.27
N LEU A 535 24.29 -12.66 0.16
CA LEU A 535 25.74 -12.51 -0.10
C LEU A 535 26.27 -13.59 -1.07
N GLY A 536 25.39 -14.48 -1.53
CA GLY A 536 25.69 -15.64 -2.35
C GLY A 536 25.63 -16.95 -1.54
N PRO A 537 25.38 -18.10 -2.19
CA PRO A 537 25.23 -19.38 -1.50
C PRO A 537 26.44 -19.76 -0.63
N GLY A 538 26.20 -20.06 0.64
CA GLY A 538 27.23 -20.41 1.62
C GLY A 538 28.17 -19.27 2.01
N ARG A 539 27.95 -18.06 1.51
CA ARG A 539 28.77 -16.90 1.84
C ARG A 539 28.17 -16.20 3.06
N GLY A 540 29.03 -15.97 4.04
CA GLY A 540 28.73 -15.12 5.19
C GLY A 540 29.62 -13.90 5.19
N GLY A 541 29.35 -12.97 6.10
CA GLY A 541 30.07 -11.71 6.19
C GLY A 541 29.81 -10.99 7.49
N LYS A 542 30.42 -9.82 7.61
CA LYS A 542 30.15 -8.88 8.70
C LYS A 542 28.96 -8.00 8.31
N VAL A 543 27.96 -7.90 9.17
CA VAL A 543 26.77 -7.06 8.95
C VAL A 543 26.53 -6.24 10.21
N GLU A 544 26.30 -4.93 10.05
CA GLU A 544 25.83 -4.09 11.15
C GLU A 544 24.31 -4.09 11.16
N VAL A 545 23.73 -4.23 12.35
CA VAL A 545 22.28 -4.25 12.55
C VAL A 545 21.88 -3.34 13.69
N ILE A 546 20.63 -2.90 13.67
CA ILE A 546 20.04 -2.08 14.72
C ILE A 546 18.85 -2.81 15.34
N GLY A 547 18.74 -2.72 16.67
CA GLY A 547 17.62 -3.29 17.41
C GLY A 547 16.34 -2.50 17.23
N GLY A 548 15.24 -3.15 17.59
CA GLY A 548 13.91 -2.59 17.54
C GLY A 548 13.04 -3.12 18.67
N LEU A 549 11.73 -2.89 18.58
CA LEU A 549 10.76 -3.36 19.57
C LEU A 549 10.77 -4.88 19.80
N VAL A 550 11.14 -5.66 18.78
CA VAL A 550 11.26 -7.12 18.85
C VAL A 550 12.73 -7.54 19.01
N GLY A 551 13.66 -6.79 18.42
CA GLY A 551 15.10 -7.07 18.45
C GLY A 551 15.61 -7.63 17.12
N LEU A 552 16.63 -8.50 17.18
CA LEU A 552 17.16 -9.17 15.98
C LEU A 552 16.45 -10.51 15.80
N VAL A 553 15.83 -10.71 14.65
CA VAL A 553 15.05 -11.93 14.36
C VAL A 553 15.72 -12.75 13.27
N ILE A 554 15.84 -14.06 13.50
CA ILE A 554 16.27 -15.02 12.49
C ILE A 554 15.06 -15.82 12.05
N ASP A 555 14.63 -15.64 10.81
CA ASP A 555 13.59 -16.44 10.18
C ASP A 555 14.23 -17.58 9.36
N ALA A 556 14.50 -18.69 10.05
CA ALA A 556 15.04 -19.90 9.44
C ALA A 556 13.93 -20.87 8.98
N ARG A 557 12.68 -20.42 8.85
CA ARG A 557 11.54 -21.28 8.46
C ARG A 557 11.58 -21.76 7.01
N GLY A 558 12.44 -21.16 6.21
CA GLY A 558 12.64 -21.46 4.80
C GLY A 558 11.86 -20.53 3.88
N ARG A 559 12.29 -20.50 2.62
CA ARG A 559 11.70 -19.71 1.53
C ARG A 559 11.62 -20.59 0.27
N PRO A 560 10.41 -20.86 -0.27
CA PRO A 560 9.10 -20.43 0.23
C PRO A 560 8.74 -21.07 1.58
N LEU A 561 7.89 -20.38 2.36
CA LEU A 561 7.33 -20.88 3.60
C LEU A 561 6.32 -22.00 3.30
N ILE A 562 6.57 -23.20 3.79
CA ILE A 562 5.69 -24.36 3.59
C ILE A 562 4.97 -24.70 4.88
N LEU A 563 3.65 -24.48 4.90
CA LEU A 563 2.80 -24.90 6.00
C LEU A 563 2.54 -26.43 5.93
N PRO A 564 2.51 -27.13 7.08
CA PRO A 564 2.08 -28.53 7.10
C PRO A 564 0.68 -28.71 6.52
N GLN A 565 0.50 -29.77 5.73
CA GLN A 565 -0.82 -30.13 5.18
C GLN A 565 -1.76 -30.67 6.25
N ASP A 566 -1.21 -31.42 7.22
CA ASP A 566 -1.92 -31.90 8.40
C ASP A 566 -2.32 -30.71 9.31
N PRO A 567 -3.63 -30.48 9.54
CA PRO A 567 -4.12 -29.31 10.27
C PRO A 567 -3.57 -29.21 11.70
N ASP A 568 -3.43 -30.33 12.41
CA ASP A 568 -2.94 -30.32 13.79
C ASP A 568 -1.45 -30.00 13.87
N LYS A 569 -0.63 -30.54 12.97
CA LYS A 569 0.78 -30.15 12.83
C LYS A 569 0.90 -28.67 12.48
N ARG A 570 0.05 -28.16 11.56
CA ARG A 570 0.02 -26.75 11.18
C ARG A 570 -0.30 -25.86 12.38
N ARG A 571 -1.38 -26.13 13.12
CA ARG A 571 -1.77 -25.37 14.32
C ARG A 571 -0.67 -25.38 15.39
N ARG A 572 -0.03 -26.54 15.63
CA ARG A 572 1.11 -26.62 16.56
C ARG A 572 2.29 -25.75 16.13
N HIS A 573 2.57 -25.66 14.83
CA HIS A 573 3.63 -24.78 14.32
C HIS A 573 3.26 -23.31 14.50
N LEU A 574 2.03 -22.93 14.15
CA LEU A 574 1.56 -21.55 14.30
C LEU A 574 1.62 -21.10 15.76
N ARG A 575 1.13 -21.91 16.71
CA ARG A 575 1.25 -21.63 18.16
C ARG A 575 2.69 -21.42 18.59
N ARG A 576 3.61 -22.26 18.11
CA ARG A 576 5.03 -22.12 18.42
C ARG A 576 5.59 -20.80 17.88
N TRP A 577 5.30 -20.45 16.63
CA TRP A 577 5.79 -19.19 16.05
C TRP A 577 5.23 -17.95 16.75
N PHE A 578 3.97 -17.99 17.20
CA PHE A 578 3.42 -16.94 18.05
C PHE A 578 4.23 -16.79 19.35
N TRP A 579 4.57 -17.91 20.01
CA TRP A 579 5.38 -17.91 21.22
C TRP A 579 6.81 -17.41 20.97
N ASP A 580 7.46 -17.89 19.91
CA ASP A 580 8.85 -17.57 19.55
C ASP A 580 9.08 -16.06 19.33
N LEU A 581 8.05 -15.32 18.87
CA LEU A 581 8.10 -13.87 18.67
C LEU A 581 7.48 -13.05 19.82
N GLY A 582 7.38 -13.60 21.03
CA GLY A 582 6.94 -12.87 22.23
C GLY A 582 5.42 -12.89 22.46
N GLY A 583 4.80 -14.06 22.23
CA GLY A 583 3.37 -14.31 22.40
C GLY A 583 2.93 -14.69 23.79
#